data_AF-A0A530R4J7-F1
#
_entry.id   AF-A0A530R4J7-F1
#
_cell.length_a   1.000
_cell.length_b   1.000
_cell.length_c   1.000
_cell.angle_alpha   90.00
_cell.angle_beta   90.00
_cell.angle_gamma   90.00
#
_symmetry.space_group_name_H-M   'P 1'
#
loop_
_entity.id
_entity.type
_entity.pdbx_description
1 polymer ?
#
loop_
_entity_poly.entity_id
_entity_poly.type
_entity_poly.pdbx_seq_one_letter_code
_entity_poly.pdbx_strand_id
1 'polypeptide(L)'
;VSAKIAGAVPPPLRQTLDANALHAWGFAAPSASAVDLALVRRAIRDEEKLDLSYCDEAGRATERIIRPIALIYYAETANIVAWCELRQAIRNFRSDRIDDCQPTGLWFKGEGDDLRQLWVDGWEINATTAGN
;
A
#
# COMPACT_ATOMS: atom_id res chain seq x y z
N VAL A 1 -18.95 -24.91 -3.43
CA VAL A 1 -18.98 -23.49 -2.99
C VAL A 1 -17.55 -23.02 -2.74
N SER A 2 -16.92 -22.31 -3.68
CA SER A 2 -15.60 -21.67 -3.48
C SER A 2 -15.36 -20.62 -4.58
N ALA A 3 -16.05 -19.48 -4.52
CA ALA A 3 -15.83 -18.39 -5.47
C ALA A 3 -14.62 -17.56 -5.02
N LYS A 4 -13.57 -17.56 -5.85
CA LYS A 4 -12.36 -16.75 -5.71
C LYS A 4 -12.74 -15.27 -5.70
N ILE A 5 -12.66 -14.61 -4.54
CA ILE A 5 -12.70 -13.15 -4.48
C ILE A 5 -11.29 -12.62 -4.78
N ALA A 6 -10.96 -12.63 -6.06
CA ALA A 6 -9.92 -11.79 -6.65
C ALA A 6 -10.66 -10.64 -7.34
N GLY A 7 -10.92 -9.55 -6.60
CA GLY A 7 -11.73 -8.46 -7.15
C GLY A 7 -11.84 -7.29 -6.18
N ALA A 8 -10.82 -6.44 -6.15
CA ALA A 8 -10.92 -5.10 -5.57
C ALA A 8 -9.95 -4.11 -6.25
N VAL A 9 -9.66 -4.32 -7.54
CA VAL A 9 -8.90 -3.37 -8.35
C VAL A 9 -9.74 -3.06 -9.59
N PRO A 10 -10.34 -1.87 -9.70
CA PRO A 10 -11.11 -1.48 -10.88
C PRO A 10 -10.28 -1.64 -12.18
N PRO A 11 -10.89 -2.05 -13.31
CA PRO A 11 -10.21 -2.36 -14.57
C PRO A 11 -9.20 -1.33 -15.11
N PRO A 12 -9.38 0.01 -14.98
CA PRO A 12 -8.38 0.96 -15.47
C PRO A 12 -7.10 1.03 -14.62
N LEU A 13 -7.09 0.51 -13.39
CA LEU A 13 -5.94 0.65 -12.47
C LEU A 13 -4.74 -0.23 -12.80
N ARG A 14 -4.90 -1.30 -13.60
CA ARG A 14 -3.75 -2.14 -13.98
C ARG A 14 -2.69 -1.36 -14.77
N GLN A 15 -3.11 -0.40 -15.60
CA GLN A 15 -2.21 0.26 -16.55
C GLN A 15 -1.48 1.49 -15.99
N THR A 16 -2.09 2.23 -15.06
CA THR A 16 -1.45 3.45 -14.50
C THR A 16 -0.38 3.13 -13.46
N LEU A 17 -0.44 1.95 -12.84
CA LEU A 17 0.57 1.51 -11.88
C LEU A 17 1.81 0.94 -12.59
N ASP A 18 1.65 0.36 -13.78
CA ASP A 18 2.77 -0.06 -14.64
C ASP A 18 3.53 1.16 -15.21
N ALA A 19 2.85 2.29 -15.48
CA ALA A 19 3.49 3.47 -16.09
C ALA A 19 4.42 4.25 -15.13
N ASN A 20 4.19 4.16 -13.81
CA ASN A 20 5.05 4.80 -12.80
C ASN A 20 6.07 3.82 -12.16
N ALA A 21 6.19 2.60 -12.69
CA ALA A 21 7.24 1.65 -12.31
C ALA A 21 8.62 2.00 -12.92
N LEU A 22 8.69 3.04 -13.76
CA LEU A 22 9.91 3.47 -14.40
C LEU A 22 10.78 4.33 -13.46
N HIS A 23 11.93 3.74 -13.11
CA HIS A 23 13.13 4.34 -12.51
C HIS A 23 13.26 4.25 -10.98
N ALA A 24 13.45 3.01 -10.48
CA ALA A 24 14.25 2.82 -9.27
C ALA A 24 15.73 3.08 -9.60
N TRP A 25 16.15 4.34 -9.62
CA TRP A 25 17.58 4.69 -9.62
C TRP A 25 18.12 4.66 -8.20
N GLY A 26 18.91 3.62 -7.93
CA GLY A 26 20.03 3.64 -7.00
C GLY A 26 19.73 3.85 -5.54
N PHE A 27 19.34 2.79 -4.82
CA PHE A 27 19.85 2.55 -3.47
C PHE A 27 20.02 1.03 -3.28
N ALA A 28 21.09 0.65 -2.59
CA ALA A 28 21.54 -0.72 -2.39
C ALA A 28 20.42 -1.64 -1.89
N ALA A 29 20.41 -2.88 -2.35
CA ALA A 29 19.45 -3.90 -1.92
C ALA A 29 19.49 -4.08 -0.39
N PRO A 30 18.40 -3.81 0.35
CA PRO A 30 18.27 -4.34 1.69
C PRO A 30 17.98 -5.84 1.55
N SER A 31 18.82 -6.63 2.20
CA SER A 31 18.72 -8.08 2.32
C SER A 31 17.38 -8.49 2.93
N ALA A 32 16.66 -9.36 2.23
CA ALA A 32 15.71 -10.36 2.75
C ALA A 32 15.09 -10.11 4.14
N SER A 33 14.30 -9.05 4.27
CA SER A 33 13.16 -9.07 5.17
C SER A 33 11.93 -8.92 4.28
N ALA A 34 11.52 -10.03 3.65
CA ALA A 34 10.29 -10.03 2.89
C ALA A 34 9.16 -9.85 3.91
N VAL A 35 8.56 -8.65 3.94
CA VAL A 35 7.37 -8.38 4.75
C VAL A 35 6.39 -9.53 4.60
N ASP A 36 5.89 -10.07 5.72
CA ASP A 36 4.92 -11.15 5.66
C ASP A 36 3.61 -10.63 5.07
N LEU A 37 3.38 -10.93 3.80
CA LEU A 37 2.15 -10.51 3.12
C LEU A 37 0.91 -11.19 3.72
N ALA A 38 1.05 -12.30 4.45
CA ALA A 38 -0.06 -12.89 5.20
C ALA A 38 -0.44 -12.01 6.40
N LEU A 39 0.53 -11.47 7.13
CA LEU A 39 0.31 -10.48 8.17
C LEU A 39 -0.44 -9.26 7.62
N VAL A 40 0.01 -8.71 6.49
CA VAL A 40 -0.64 -7.54 5.87
C VAL A 40 -2.09 -7.86 5.48
N ARG A 41 -2.33 -9.00 4.83
CA ARG A 41 -3.70 -9.43 4.46
C ARG A 41 -4.60 -9.61 5.68
N ARG A 42 -4.05 -10.09 6.80
CA ARG A 42 -4.78 -10.19 8.06
C ARG A 42 -5.09 -8.81 8.62
N ALA A 43 -4.12 -7.92 8.69
CA ALA A 43 -4.30 -6.56 9.22
C ALA A 43 -5.34 -5.76 8.42
N ILE A 44 -5.36 -5.90 7.09
CA ILE A 44 -6.41 -5.31 6.25
C ILE A 44 -7.80 -5.85 6.63
N ARG A 45 -7.93 -7.16 6.81
CA ARG A 45 -9.21 -7.80 7.17
C ARG A 45 -9.69 -7.40 8.56
N ASP A 46 -8.77 -7.37 9.52
CA ASP A 46 -9.07 -7.10 10.92
C ASP A 46 -9.18 -5.59 11.20
N GLU A 47 -8.89 -4.75 10.19
CA GLU A 47 -8.74 -3.30 10.28
C GLU A 47 -7.78 -2.91 11.41
N GLU A 48 -6.63 -3.59 11.44
CA GLU A 48 -5.55 -3.40 12.40
C GLU A 48 -4.45 -2.52 11.81
N LYS A 49 -3.99 -1.53 12.57
CA LYS A 49 -2.89 -0.65 12.17
C LYS A 49 -1.57 -1.41 12.21
N LEU A 50 -0.70 -1.10 11.27
CA LEU A 50 0.65 -1.64 11.19
C LEU A 50 1.66 -0.56 11.53
N ASP A 51 2.70 -0.94 12.26
CA ASP A 51 3.92 -0.16 12.39
C ASP A 51 4.91 -0.63 11.33
N LEU A 52 5.50 0.33 10.60
CA LEU A 52 6.29 0.10 9.43
C LEU A 52 7.63 0.83 9.50
N SER A 53 8.72 0.08 9.49
CA SER A 53 10.04 0.62 9.17
C SER A 53 10.21 0.66 7.66
N TYR A 54 10.15 1.86 7.09
CA TYR A 54 10.12 2.07 5.64
C TYR A 54 11.26 2.95 5.15
N CYS A 55 12.01 2.44 4.18
CA CYS A 55 13.03 3.18 3.46
C CYS A 55 12.44 3.96 2.28
N ASP A 56 12.58 5.28 2.31
CA ASP A 56 12.18 6.14 1.19
C ASP A 56 13.17 6.08 0.01
N GLU A 57 12.85 6.83 -1.05
CA GLU A 57 13.68 6.87 -2.27
C GLU A 57 15.04 7.53 -2.08
N ALA A 58 15.23 8.29 -1.00
CA ALA A 58 16.51 8.87 -0.64
C ALA A 58 17.31 7.95 0.30
N GLY A 59 16.85 6.71 0.52
CA GLY A 59 17.46 5.74 1.43
C GLY A 59 17.26 6.09 2.91
N ARG A 60 16.31 6.96 3.26
CA ARG A 60 16.05 7.34 4.65
C ARG A 60 15.01 6.39 5.24
N ALA A 61 15.41 5.68 6.28
CA ALA A 61 14.49 4.89 7.10
C ALA A 61 13.56 5.82 7.89
N THR A 62 12.27 5.48 7.88
CA THR A 62 11.23 6.19 8.64
C THR A 62 10.28 5.18 9.28
N GLU A 63 9.91 5.41 10.54
CA GLU A 63 8.87 4.65 11.24
C GLU A 63 7.51 5.28 10.98
N ARG A 64 6.51 4.46 10.68
CA ARG A 64 5.18 4.93 10.27
C ARG A 64 4.08 4.01 10.75
N ILE A 65 3.11 4.58 11.44
CA ILE A 65 1.81 3.94 11.64
C ILE A 65 0.98 4.10 10.36
N ILE A 66 0.52 2.97 9.84
CA ILE A 66 -0.33 2.91 8.65
C ILE A 66 -1.63 2.17 8.94
N ARG A 67 -2.71 2.56 8.24
CA ARG A 67 -3.98 1.83 8.22
C ARG A 67 -4.12 1.14 6.87
N PRO A 68 -3.74 -0.14 6.75
CA PRO A 68 -3.69 -0.83 5.48
C PRO A 68 -5.11 -1.13 4.96
N ILE A 69 -5.40 -0.75 3.72
CA ILE A 69 -6.74 -0.89 3.13
C ILE A 69 -6.78 -1.78 1.89
N ALA A 70 -5.64 -1.97 1.21
CA ALA A 70 -5.52 -2.89 0.09
C ALA A 70 -4.09 -3.41 -0.07
N LEU A 71 -3.96 -4.56 -0.73
CA LEU A 71 -2.69 -5.14 -1.16
C LEU A 71 -2.76 -5.43 -2.66
N ILE A 72 -1.86 -4.84 -3.43
CA ILE A 72 -1.80 -4.96 -4.89
C ILE A 72 -0.55 -5.73 -5.27
N TYR A 73 -0.67 -6.71 -6.16
CA TYR A 73 0.47 -7.49 -6.66
C TYR A 73 0.84 -7.01 -8.05
N TYR A 74 2.10 -6.61 -8.23
CA TYR A 74 2.74 -6.43 -9.53
C TYR A 74 3.61 -7.64 -9.86
N ALA A 75 4.16 -7.66 -11.07
CA ALA A 75 5.07 -8.72 -11.51
C ALA A 75 6.31 -8.83 -10.61
N GLU A 76 6.80 -7.71 -10.06
CA GLU A 76 8.10 -7.65 -9.35
C GLU A 76 7.96 -7.42 -7.84
N THR A 77 6.88 -6.78 -7.37
CA THR A 77 6.69 -6.46 -5.94
C THR A 77 5.20 -6.37 -5.59
N ALA A 78 4.86 -6.53 -4.31
CA ALA A 78 3.56 -6.16 -3.80
C ALA A 78 3.58 -4.74 -3.23
N ASN A 79 2.49 -3.98 -3.42
CA ASN A 79 2.31 -2.68 -2.78
C ASN A 79 1.16 -2.72 -1.80
N ILE A 80 1.43 -2.21 -0.60
CA ILE A 80 0.42 -1.95 0.43
C ILE A 80 -0.15 -0.56 0.18
N VAL A 81 -1.46 -0.46 -0.03
CA VAL A 81 -2.17 0.83 -0.04
C VAL A 81 -2.66 1.09 1.38
N ALA A 82 -2.32 2.25 1.93
CA ALA A 82 -2.68 2.58 3.30
C ALA A 82 -2.84 4.08 3.52
N TRP A 83 -3.63 4.44 4.52
CA TRP A 83 -3.56 5.77 5.13
C TRP A 83 -2.31 5.87 5.99
N CYS A 84 -1.47 6.86 5.72
CA CYS A 84 -0.27 7.14 6.50
C CYS A 84 -0.57 8.20 7.57
N GLU A 85 -0.53 7.85 8.85
CA GLU A 85 -0.86 8.80 9.92
C GLU A 85 0.16 9.95 10.02
N LEU A 86 1.43 9.70 9.67
CA LEU A 86 2.44 10.76 9.63
C LEU A 86 2.16 11.82 8.55
N ARG A 87 1.60 11.39 7.40
CA ARG A 87 1.40 12.27 6.23
C ARG A 87 -0.04 12.69 6.02
N GLN A 88 -0.97 12.11 6.78
CA GLN A 88 -2.41 12.36 6.70
C GLN A 88 -2.91 12.22 5.25
N ALA A 89 -2.50 11.14 4.58
CA ALA A 89 -2.83 10.90 3.17
C ALA A 89 -2.74 9.41 2.82
N ILE A 90 -3.45 9.02 1.75
CA ILE A 90 -3.28 7.72 1.11
C ILE A 90 -1.89 7.64 0.44
N ARG A 91 -1.18 6.54 0.69
CA ARG A 91 0.17 6.27 0.17
C ARG A 91 0.31 4.79 -0.21
N ASN A 92 1.19 4.54 -1.16
CA ASN A 92 1.60 3.20 -1.58
C ASN A 92 2.96 2.87 -0.96
N PHE A 93 3.06 1.73 -0.30
CA PHE A 93 4.29 1.22 0.31
C PHE A 93 4.73 -0.03 -0.42
N ARG A 94 5.92 0.04 -1.02
CA ARG A 94 6.54 -1.07 -1.74
C ARG A 94 7.05 -2.13 -0.77
N SER A 95 6.65 -3.38 -0.96
CA SER A 95 6.99 -4.49 -0.06
C SER A 95 8.50 -4.74 0.05
N ASP A 96 9.23 -4.47 -1.02
CA ASP A 96 10.69 -4.55 -1.12
C ASP A 96 11.45 -3.41 -0.44
N ARG A 97 10.76 -2.36 0.05
CA ARG A 97 11.34 -1.22 0.77
C ARG A 97 10.95 -1.18 2.26
N ILE A 98 10.33 -2.26 2.75
CA ILE A 98 9.92 -2.42 4.14
C ILE A 98 10.98 -3.26 4.84
N ASP A 99 11.65 -2.69 5.83
CA ASP A 99 12.66 -3.40 6.62
C ASP A 99 12.02 -4.23 7.75
N ASP A 100 10.97 -3.68 8.38
CA ASP A 100 10.19 -4.35 9.42
C ASP A 100 8.72 -3.90 9.38
N CYS A 101 7.83 -4.81 9.76
CA CYS A 101 6.38 -4.61 9.75
C CYS A 101 5.74 -5.40 10.88
N GLN A 102 5.10 -4.71 11.83
CA GLN A 102 4.51 -5.34 13.00
C GLN A 102 3.06 -4.87 13.23
N PRO A 103 2.18 -5.75 13.73
CA PRO A 103 0.86 -5.34 14.19
C PRO A 103 0.99 -4.48 15.44
N THR A 104 0.25 -3.39 15.48
CA THR A 104 0.29 -2.44 16.62
C THR A 104 -0.60 -2.86 17.78
N GLY A 105 -1.56 -3.77 17.57
CA GLY A 105 -2.65 -4.01 18.51
C GLY A 105 -3.64 -2.83 18.62
N LEU A 106 -3.61 -1.88 17.67
CA LEU A 106 -4.58 -0.79 17.55
C LEU A 106 -5.38 -0.98 16.27
N TRP A 107 -6.67 -0.65 16.30
CA TRP A 107 -7.57 -0.85 15.17
C TRP A 107 -8.18 0.47 14.67
N PHE A 108 -8.66 0.47 13.42
CA PHE A 108 -9.40 1.55 12.76
C PHE A 108 -10.78 1.05 12.31
N LYS A 109 -11.44 0.29 13.19
CA LYS A 109 -12.67 -0.44 12.83
C LYS A 109 -13.77 0.48 12.34
N GLY A 110 -14.33 0.18 11.19
CA GLY A 110 -15.39 0.96 10.53
C GLY A 110 -14.89 2.14 9.71
N GLU A 111 -13.59 2.48 9.77
CA GLU A 111 -13.00 3.53 8.94
C GLU A 111 -12.45 2.99 7.60
N GLY A 112 -12.38 1.66 7.44
CA GLY A 112 -11.75 1.04 6.27
C GLY A 112 -12.48 1.33 4.95
N ASP A 113 -13.82 1.37 4.96
CA ASP A 113 -14.62 1.70 3.77
C ASP A 113 -14.43 3.16 3.34
N ASP A 114 -14.45 4.10 4.29
CA ASP A 114 -14.22 5.52 4.02
C ASP A 114 -12.82 5.75 3.45
N LEU A 115 -11.81 5.07 3.97
CA LEU A 115 -10.43 5.15 3.46
C LEU A 115 -10.32 4.53 2.05
N ARG A 116 -11.06 3.46 1.75
CA ARG A 116 -11.13 2.88 0.40
C ARG A 116 -11.85 3.82 -0.56
N GLN A 117 -12.92 4.48 -0.14
CA GLN A 117 -13.62 5.47 -0.96
C GLN A 117 -12.70 6.67 -1.24
N LEU A 118 -12.03 7.20 -0.22
CA LEU A 118 -11.06 8.29 -0.37
C LEU A 118 -9.95 7.91 -1.36
N TRP A 119 -9.47 6.66 -1.31
CA TRP A 119 -8.51 6.16 -2.27
C TRP A 119 -9.08 6.21 -3.69
N VAL A 120 -10.28 5.66 -3.92
CA VAL A 120 -10.96 5.64 -5.23
C VAL A 120 -11.20 7.06 -5.77
N ASP A 121 -11.71 7.97 -4.94
CA ASP A 121 -11.99 9.36 -5.35
C ASP A 121 -10.71 10.09 -5.80
N GLY A 122 -9.59 9.81 -5.12
CA GLY A 122 -8.27 10.33 -5.50
C GLY A 122 -7.82 9.90 -6.90
N TRP A 123 -8.34 8.80 -7.46
CA TRP A 123 -8.06 8.41 -8.84
C TRP A 123 -8.88 9.19 -9.86
N GLU A 124 -10.17 9.41 -9.60
CA GLU A 124 -11.04 10.12 -10.53
C GLU A 124 -10.52 11.54 -10.81
N ILE A 125 -10.05 12.21 -9.77
CA ILE A 125 -9.47 13.57 -9.86
C ILE A 125 -8.21 13.59 -10.75
N ASN A 126 -7.33 12.60 -10.60
CA ASN A 126 -6.09 12.51 -11.39
C ASN A 126 -6.37 12.14 -12.85
N ALA A 127 -7.37 11.28 -13.11
CA ALA A 127 -7.78 10.90 -14.46
C ALA A 127 -8.38 12.06 -15.25
N THR A 128 -9.18 12.92 -14.61
CA THR A 128 -9.74 14.14 -15.24
C THR A 128 -8.65 15.16 -15.55
N THR A 129 -7.61 15.26 -14.72
CA THR A 129 -6.52 16.23 -14.90
C THR A 129 -5.54 15.84 -16.00
N ALA A 130 -5.35 14.55 -16.27
CA ALA A 130 -4.46 14.06 -17.32
C ALA A 130 -5.05 14.14 -18.75
N GLY A 131 -6.32 14.55 -18.89
CA GLY A 131 -7.06 14.57 -20.16
C GLY A 131 -7.23 15.94 -20.83
N ASN A 132 -6.60 17.01 -20.30
CA ASN A 132 -6.66 18.37 -20.85
C ASN A 132 -5.31 18.86 -21.38
#